data_AF-A0A2P6R1N6-F1
#
_entry.id   AF-A0A2P6R1N6-F1
#
_cell.length_a   1.000
_cell.length_b   1.000
_cell.length_c   1.000
_cell.angle_alpha   90.00
_cell.angle_beta   90.00
_cell.angle_gamma   90.00
#
_symmetry.space_group_name_H-M   'P 1'
#
loop_
_entity.id
_entity.type
_entity.pdbx_description
1 polymer ?
#
loop_
_entity_poly.entity_id
_entity_poly.type
_entity_poly.pdbx_seq_one_letter_code
_entity_poly.pdbx_strand_id
1 'polypeptide(L)'
;MKNFLTCVVKIAKIALTLAQKSAHRIVEEKFISLLQSCKSIKQLHQIQAQVTLHGFSRNGYVTPKLVTACGELKQMGYARQVFDQIPEPNFALWNALLRGYAKNEIHREVVALFGRMKSMDIMPNCYTFPVVIKCCGRLSRLVEGEEVHCVVIKCGFRANPFVGTTLIEMYAAGGVIGAAYKVFGEMFERNVVAWTSMINGYILGGDMVSAQRLFDLAPERDVVLWNTMVSGYIEQRDMVTARKLFDKMPRRDVICWNTVLNGYASNQDIEACEDLFEKMPERNVFSWNGLIGGYARNGRFIEVLESFKRMLTEGNVLPNDPTLTTVLSACARLGALDLGKWVHVYAENIGYKRNVYVGNALIDMYAKCGVVDNAIDVFKNMDKKDLITWNTIICGLATHGRGGDALKLFSQMKTSGLKPDGITFIGILCSCTHLGLVEDGLLYFQSMVSDYSIVPQIEHYGCMVDLFGRAGLLEQAVEFVRQMPIEADVVIWAALLGACRTYKNIELAELALERLIELEPKNPANYVMLSNIYGDLGRWKDVARLKVAIRDTGFKKFPGISSIEANHGVVEFCSLDKRHPETEEIYEALKGLTSALRSSGYVPDILELGHGD
;
A
#
# COMPACT_ATOMS: atom_id res chain seq x y z
N MET A 1 -73.10 48.15 8.58
CA MET A 1 -73.16 46.67 8.52
C MET A 1 -72.36 46.04 7.37
N LYS A 2 -72.52 46.47 6.10
CA LYS A 2 -71.78 45.91 4.95
C LYS A 2 -70.24 45.98 5.04
N ASN A 3 -69.67 47.04 5.62
CA ASN A 3 -68.21 47.21 5.76
C ASN A 3 -67.57 46.36 6.88
N PHE A 4 -68.36 45.97 7.89
CA PHE A 4 -67.87 45.14 9.00
C PHE A 4 -67.77 43.67 8.58
N LEU A 5 -68.75 43.18 7.82
CA LEU A 5 -68.77 41.82 7.28
C LEU A 5 -67.63 41.57 6.28
N THR A 6 -67.26 42.57 5.47
CA THR A 6 -66.12 42.47 4.53
C THR A 6 -64.77 42.45 5.26
N CYS A 7 -64.64 43.13 6.40
CA CYS A 7 -63.42 43.12 7.21
C CYS A 7 -63.22 41.77 7.91
N VAL A 8 -64.28 41.19 8.48
CA VAL A 8 -64.26 39.86 9.11
C VAL A 8 -63.92 38.75 8.11
N VAL A 9 -64.46 38.80 6.89
CA VAL A 9 -64.12 37.83 5.82
C VAL A 9 -62.65 37.97 5.37
N LYS A 10 -62.10 39.20 5.33
CA LYS A 10 -60.67 39.43 5.04
C LYS A 10 -59.77 38.87 6.15
N ILE A 11 -60.11 39.14 7.42
CA ILE A 11 -59.34 38.64 8.57
C ILE A 11 -59.40 37.10 8.64
N ALA A 12 -60.59 36.50 8.41
CA ALA A 12 -60.73 35.04 8.36
C ALA A 12 -59.93 34.41 7.21
N LYS A 13 -59.91 35.04 6.02
CA LYS A 13 -59.05 34.59 4.90
C LYS A 13 -57.57 34.68 5.23
N ILE A 14 -57.13 35.77 5.87
CA ILE A 14 -55.72 35.96 6.30
C ILE A 14 -55.33 34.93 7.38
N ALA A 15 -56.21 34.68 8.35
CA ALA A 15 -56.00 33.67 9.38
C ALA A 15 -55.94 32.25 8.80
N LEU A 16 -56.80 31.93 7.81
CA LEU A 16 -56.77 30.65 7.11
C LEU A 16 -55.50 30.46 6.27
N THR A 17 -55.02 31.53 5.61
CA THR A 17 -53.74 31.49 4.87
C THR A 17 -52.53 31.40 5.79
N LEU A 18 -52.57 32.02 6.97
CA LEU A 18 -51.52 31.88 7.99
C LEU A 18 -51.50 30.47 8.59
N ALA A 19 -52.67 29.88 8.86
CA ALA A 19 -52.79 28.50 9.36
C ALA A 19 -52.37 27.45 8.32
N GLN A 20 -52.67 27.66 7.03
CA GLN A 20 -52.17 26.81 5.95
C GLN A 20 -50.65 26.94 5.78
N LYS A 21 -50.09 28.15 5.92
CA LYS A 21 -48.63 28.37 5.90
C LYS A 21 -47.92 27.68 7.06
N SER A 22 -48.51 27.67 8.26
CA SER A 22 -47.92 26.96 9.42
C SER A 22 -47.99 25.45 9.26
N ALA A 23 -49.10 24.89 8.74
CA ALA A 23 -49.22 23.46 8.46
C ALA A 23 -48.25 23.00 7.35
N HIS A 24 -48.08 23.78 6.27
CA HIS A 24 -47.17 23.47 5.18
C HIS A 24 -45.69 23.46 5.64
N ARG A 25 -45.33 24.34 6.58
CA ARG A 25 -43.99 24.39 7.18
C ARG A 25 -43.69 23.18 8.08
N ILE A 26 -44.67 22.70 8.85
CA ILE A 26 -44.51 21.49 9.68
C ILE A 26 -44.27 20.25 8.80
N VAL A 27 -45.00 20.14 7.69
CA VAL A 27 -44.83 19.04 6.73
C VAL A 27 -43.45 19.12 6.03
N GLU A 28 -43.01 20.33 5.69
CA GLU A 28 -41.66 20.58 5.16
C GLU A 28 -40.55 20.10 6.10
N GLU A 29 -40.60 20.51 7.37
CA GLU A 29 -39.61 20.12 8.39
C GLU A 29 -39.60 18.60 8.62
N LYS A 30 -40.78 17.95 8.57
CA LYS A 30 -40.89 16.49 8.66
C LYS A 30 -40.22 15.78 7.49
N PHE A 31 -40.41 16.25 6.25
CA PHE A 31 -39.71 15.68 5.09
C PHE A 31 -38.20 15.89 5.18
N ILE A 32 -37.73 17.06 5.62
CA ILE A 32 -36.30 17.32 5.81
C ILE A 32 -35.70 16.33 6.82
N SER A 33 -36.35 16.10 7.96
CA SER A 33 -35.89 15.14 8.97
C SER A 33 -35.88 13.68 8.46
N LEU A 34 -36.91 13.28 7.70
CA LEU A 34 -36.96 11.96 7.08
C LEU A 34 -35.83 11.75 6.06
N LEU A 35 -35.52 12.78 5.26
CA LEU A 35 -34.42 12.73 4.30
C LEU A 35 -33.04 12.68 4.99
N GLN A 36 -32.87 13.37 6.11
CA GLN A 36 -31.64 13.32 6.91
C GLN A 36 -31.41 11.96 7.59
N SER A 37 -32.48 11.25 7.93
CA SER A 37 -32.42 9.93 8.58
C SER A 37 -32.51 8.75 7.58
N CYS A 38 -32.57 9.04 6.28
CA CYS A 38 -32.69 8.03 5.23
C CYS A 38 -31.42 7.17 5.11
N LYS A 39 -31.57 5.84 5.20
CA LYS A 39 -30.45 4.88 5.14
C LYS A 39 -30.52 3.91 3.96
N SER A 40 -31.60 3.96 3.17
CA SER A 40 -31.80 3.01 2.07
C SER A 40 -32.47 3.65 0.86
N ILE A 41 -32.16 3.12 -0.32
CA ILE A 41 -32.74 3.55 -1.60
C ILE A 41 -34.27 3.34 -1.61
N LYS A 42 -34.76 2.27 -0.98
CA LYS A 42 -36.22 2.01 -0.87
C LYS A 42 -36.93 3.10 -0.08
N GLN A 43 -36.36 3.51 1.06
CA GLN A 43 -36.90 4.62 1.86
C GLN A 43 -36.83 5.94 1.09
N LEU A 44 -35.73 6.19 0.37
CA LEU A 44 -35.58 7.39 -0.44
C LEU A 44 -36.68 7.51 -1.51
N HIS A 45 -36.96 6.43 -2.24
CA HIS A 45 -38.04 6.41 -3.23
C HIS A 45 -39.43 6.58 -2.60
N GLN A 46 -39.67 5.97 -1.44
CA GLN A 46 -40.92 6.15 -0.69
C GLN A 46 -41.11 7.61 -0.26
N ILE A 47 -40.06 8.22 0.32
CA ILE A 47 -40.09 9.62 0.73
C ILE A 47 -40.33 10.52 -0.49
N GLN A 48 -39.67 10.25 -1.62
CA GLN A 48 -39.86 11.05 -2.84
C GLN A 48 -41.27 10.93 -3.42
N ALA A 49 -41.87 9.75 -3.40
CA ALA A 49 -43.26 9.56 -3.80
C ALA A 49 -44.20 10.41 -2.92
N GLN A 50 -43.97 10.44 -1.61
CA GLN A 50 -44.74 11.27 -0.67
C GLN A 50 -44.49 12.77 -0.89
N VAL A 51 -43.25 13.19 -1.12
CA VAL A 51 -42.90 14.58 -1.48
C VAL A 51 -43.64 15.02 -2.74
N THR A 52 -43.77 14.14 -3.74
CA THR A 52 -44.50 14.42 -4.98
C THR A 52 -46.01 14.50 -4.75
N LEU A 53 -46.58 13.55 -4.02
CA LEU A 53 -48.01 13.51 -3.67
C LEU A 53 -48.46 14.76 -2.90
N HIS A 54 -47.62 15.26 -1.99
CA HIS A 54 -47.91 16.44 -1.19
C HIS A 54 -47.53 17.77 -1.89
N GLY A 55 -47.06 17.74 -3.14
CA GLY A 55 -46.76 18.95 -3.92
C GLY A 55 -45.43 19.62 -3.58
N PHE A 56 -44.53 18.95 -2.84
CA PHE A 56 -43.22 19.46 -2.44
C PHE A 56 -42.09 19.15 -3.44
N SER A 57 -42.40 18.58 -4.61
CA SER A 57 -41.40 18.16 -5.61
C SER A 57 -40.53 19.30 -6.13
N ARG A 58 -41.05 20.54 -6.15
CA ARG A 58 -40.33 21.76 -6.55
C ARG A 58 -40.00 22.68 -5.36
N ASN A 59 -40.09 22.17 -4.13
CA ASN A 59 -39.84 22.97 -2.95
C ASN A 59 -38.34 23.28 -2.79
N GLY A 60 -38.01 24.56 -2.62
CA GLY A 60 -36.63 25.05 -2.54
C GLY A 60 -35.83 24.59 -1.31
N TYR A 61 -36.47 23.98 -0.31
CA TYR A 61 -35.85 23.48 0.92
C TYR A 61 -35.81 21.95 0.99
N VAL A 62 -36.88 21.28 0.52
CA VAL A 62 -36.98 19.81 0.52
C VAL A 62 -36.11 19.19 -0.57
N THR A 63 -36.16 19.72 -1.80
CA THR A 63 -35.48 19.09 -2.94
C THR A 63 -33.94 19.11 -2.83
N PRO A 64 -33.26 20.16 -2.34
CA PRO A 64 -31.82 20.09 -2.06
C PRO A 64 -31.44 19.02 -1.04
N LYS A 65 -32.29 18.80 -0.03
CA LYS A 65 -32.07 17.75 0.99
C LYS A 65 -32.26 16.36 0.41
N LEU A 66 -33.20 16.20 -0.51
CA LEU A 66 -33.38 14.96 -1.27
C LEU A 66 -32.13 14.65 -2.11
N VAL A 67 -31.63 15.63 -2.87
CA VAL A 67 -30.37 15.49 -3.64
C VAL A 67 -29.18 15.16 -2.74
N THR A 68 -29.11 15.77 -1.56
CA THR A 68 -28.07 15.44 -0.56
C THR A 68 -28.19 13.99 -0.10
N ALA A 69 -29.40 13.51 0.22
CA ALA A 69 -29.65 12.12 0.60
C ALA A 69 -29.31 11.13 -0.53
N CYS A 70 -29.60 11.47 -1.79
CA CYS A 70 -29.14 10.69 -2.95
C CYS A 70 -27.61 10.58 -2.97
N GLY A 71 -26.90 11.68 -2.69
CA GLY A 71 -25.44 11.70 -2.62
C GLY A 71 -24.86 10.82 -1.52
N GLU A 72 -25.47 10.80 -0.33
CA GLU A 72 -25.08 9.91 0.77
C GLU A 72 -25.27 8.42 0.42
N LEU A 73 -26.30 8.11 -0.37
CA LEU A 73 -26.59 6.75 -0.85
C LEU A 73 -25.89 6.39 -2.16
N LYS A 74 -24.94 7.22 -2.62
CA LYS A 74 -24.18 7.07 -3.88
C LYS A 74 -25.05 6.98 -5.14
N GLN A 75 -26.26 7.54 -5.12
CA GLN A 75 -27.23 7.54 -6.23
C GLN A 75 -27.16 8.83 -7.04
N MET A 76 -26.00 9.16 -7.59
CA MET A 76 -25.80 10.44 -8.28
C MET A 76 -26.54 10.56 -9.61
N GLY A 77 -26.76 9.45 -10.34
CA GLY A 77 -27.59 9.45 -11.54
C GLY A 77 -29.05 9.83 -11.26
N TYR A 78 -29.61 9.31 -10.17
CA TYR A 78 -30.96 9.66 -9.71
C TYR A 78 -31.04 11.11 -9.20
N ALA A 79 -30.04 11.54 -8.43
CA ALA A 79 -29.93 12.93 -7.99
C ALA A 79 -29.97 13.91 -9.18
N ARG A 80 -29.32 13.54 -10.28
CA ARG A 80 -29.29 14.35 -11.50
C ARG A 80 -30.63 14.40 -12.23
N GLN A 81 -31.35 13.28 -12.31
CA GLN A 81 -32.70 13.26 -12.88
C GLN A 81 -33.65 14.18 -12.12
N VAL A 82 -33.60 14.15 -10.78
CA VAL A 82 -34.41 15.04 -9.93
C VAL A 82 -34.04 16.51 -10.17
N PHE A 83 -32.75 16.81 -10.35
CA PHE A 83 -32.28 18.16 -10.65
C PHE A 83 -32.79 18.66 -12.00
N ASP A 84 -32.69 17.85 -13.06
CA ASP A 84 -33.08 18.25 -14.42
C ASP A 84 -34.60 18.42 -14.60
N GLN A 85 -35.41 17.87 -13.70
CA GLN A 85 -36.87 18.07 -13.67
C GLN A 85 -37.29 19.45 -13.14
N ILE A 86 -36.37 20.23 -12.57
CA ILE A 86 -36.64 21.55 -11.98
C ILE A 86 -36.21 22.63 -12.98
N PRO A 87 -37.14 23.42 -13.55
CA PRO A 87 -36.82 24.44 -14.56
C PRO A 87 -35.91 25.56 -14.05
N GLU A 88 -36.09 25.98 -12.79
CA GLU A 88 -35.32 27.04 -12.14
C GLU A 88 -34.73 26.53 -10.80
N PRO A 89 -33.59 25.80 -10.83
CA PRO A 89 -32.96 25.30 -9.62
C PRO A 89 -32.38 26.46 -8.79
N ASN A 90 -32.71 26.49 -7.49
CA ASN A 90 -32.14 27.49 -6.57
C ASN A 90 -30.67 27.17 -6.20
N PHE A 91 -29.97 28.14 -5.60
CA PHE A 91 -28.55 27.97 -5.22
C PHE A 91 -28.29 26.79 -4.27
N ALA A 92 -29.23 26.50 -3.38
CA ALA A 92 -29.11 25.38 -2.45
C ALA A 92 -29.09 24.03 -3.19
N LEU A 93 -29.91 23.89 -4.24
CA LEU A 93 -30.00 22.69 -5.06
C LEU A 93 -28.74 22.49 -5.91
N TRP A 94 -28.22 23.56 -6.54
CA TRP A 94 -26.93 23.53 -7.25
C TRP A 94 -25.78 23.09 -6.32
N ASN A 95 -25.66 23.71 -5.16
CA ASN A 95 -24.61 23.40 -4.20
C ASN A 95 -24.77 21.99 -3.59
N ALA A 96 -26.00 21.49 -3.44
CA ALA A 96 -26.24 20.11 -3.01
C ALA A 96 -25.75 19.10 -4.06
N LEU A 97 -26.06 19.34 -5.34
CA LEU A 97 -25.64 18.45 -6.42
C LEU A 97 -24.12 18.46 -6.63
N LEU A 98 -23.49 19.65 -6.65
CA LEU A 98 -22.03 19.80 -6.74
C LEU A 98 -21.32 19.06 -5.60
N ARG A 99 -21.78 19.23 -4.35
CA ARG A 99 -21.22 18.51 -3.19
C ARG A 99 -21.44 17.00 -3.29
N GLY A 100 -22.61 16.56 -3.76
CA GLY A 100 -22.90 15.15 -3.98
C GLY A 100 -21.93 14.51 -4.97
N TYR A 101 -21.69 15.15 -6.12
CA TYR A 101 -20.74 14.67 -7.11
C TYR A 101 -19.30 14.67 -6.57
N ALA A 102 -18.88 15.75 -5.89
CA ALA A 102 -17.54 15.84 -5.32
C ALA A 102 -17.27 14.78 -4.25
N LYS A 103 -18.25 14.48 -3.38
CA LYS A 103 -18.14 13.45 -2.34
C LYS A 103 -18.07 12.02 -2.90
N ASN A 104 -18.71 11.79 -4.05
CA ASN A 104 -18.70 10.50 -4.75
C ASN A 104 -17.56 10.39 -5.78
N GLU A 105 -16.55 11.26 -5.72
CA GLU A 105 -15.35 11.26 -6.58
C GLU A 105 -15.62 11.44 -8.09
N ILE A 106 -16.80 11.95 -8.44
CA ILE A 106 -17.21 12.21 -9.83
C ILE A 106 -16.79 13.64 -10.21
N HIS A 107 -15.48 13.90 -10.16
CA HIS A 107 -14.92 15.26 -10.24
C HIS A 107 -15.15 15.95 -11.60
N ARG A 108 -15.17 15.19 -12.71
CA ARG A 108 -15.40 15.75 -14.06
C ARG A 108 -16.79 16.38 -14.20
N GLU A 109 -17.81 15.73 -13.63
CA GLU A 109 -19.19 16.23 -13.65
C GLU A 109 -19.34 17.52 -12.84
N VAL A 110 -18.55 17.71 -11.77
CA VAL A 110 -18.56 18.97 -11.00
C VAL A 110 -18.14 20.15 -11.87
N VAL A 111 -17.06 19.99 -12.65
CA VAL A 111 -16.57 21.04 -13.56
C VAL A 111 -17.56 21.30 -14.68
N ALA A 112 -18.12 20.25 -15.29
CA ALA A 112 -19.16 20.38 -16.31
C ALA A 112 -20.42 21.09 -15.80
N LEU A 113 -20.87 20.73 -14.58
CA LEU A 113 -22.01 21.35 -13.93
C LEU A 113 -21.77 22.83 -13.59
N PHE A 114 -20.54 23.18 -13.19
CA PHE A 114 -20.15 24.57 -13.01
C PHE A 114 -20.16 25.37 -14.33
N GLY A 115 -19.68 24.76 -15.42
CA GLY A 115 -19.79 25.34 -16.76
C GLY A 115 -21.24 25.62 -17.16
N ARG A 116 -22.16 24.68 -16.90
CA ARG A 116 -23.61 24.86 -17.12
C ARG A 116 -24.20 25.96 -16.25
N MET A 117 -23.82 26.04 -14.98
CA MET A 117 -24.28 27.10 -14.07
C MET A 117 -23.90 28.48 -14.61
N LYS A 118 -22.67 28.63 -15.13
CA LYS A 118 -22.19 29.86 -15.78
C LYS A 118 -22.92 30.18 -17.08
N SER A 119 -23.20 29.19 -17.94
CA SER A 119 -23.92 29.43 -19.21
C SER A 119 -25.37 29.84 -19.02
N MET A 120 -25.93 29.61 -17.81
CA MET A 120 -27.27 30.05 -17.42
C MET A 120 -27.25 31.41 -16.69
N ASP A 121 -26.12 32.13 -16.68
CA ASP A 121 -25.90 33.40 -15.97
C ASP A 121 -26.21 33.33 -14.46
N ILE A 122 -26.11 32.15 -13.86
CA ILE A 122 -26.32 31.96 -12.42
C ILE A 122 -25.00 32.27 -11.70
N MET A 123 -24.98 33.34 -10.91
CA MET A 123 -23.77 33.79 -10.20
C MET A 123 -23.36 32.80 -9.09
N PRO A 124 -22.15 32.21 -9.14
CA PRO A 124 -21.65 31.36 -8.06
C PRO A 124 -21.42 32.13 -6.76
N ASN A 125 -21.47 31.43 -5.63
CA ASN A 125 -21.21 32.02 -4.31
C ASN A 125 -19.98 31.40 -3.62
N CYS A 126 -19.63 31.92 -2.43
CA CYS A 126 -18.47 31.47 -1.66
C CYS A 126 -18.51 29.97 -1.26
N TYR A 127 -19.67 29.31 -1.32
CA TYR A 127 -19.79 27.87 -1.06
C TYR A 127 -19.66 27.01 -2.32
N THR A 128 -19.86 27.60 -3.50
CA THR A 128 -19.72 26.93 -4.80
C THR A 128 -18.25 26.76 -5.16
N PHE A 129 -17.45 27.83 -5.04
CA PHE A 129 -16.07 27.85 -5.52
C PHE A 129 -15.17 26.78 -4.90
N PRO A 130 -15.13 26.58 -3.56
CA PRO A 130 -14.22 25.59 -2.97
C PRO A 130 -14.47 24.16 -3.44
N VAL A 131 -15.74 23.79 -3.69
CA VAL A 131 -16.09 22.47 -4.21
C VAL A 131 -15.51 22.27 -5.60
N VAL A 132 -15.66 23.27 -6.48
CA VAL A 132 -15.17 23.22 -7.86
C VAL A 132 -13.64 23.25 -7.91
N ILE A 133 -13.01 24.20 -7.19
CA ILE A 133 -11.55 24.36 -7.14
C ILE A 133 -10.89 23.07 -6.63
N LYS A 134 -11.44 22.46 -5.57
CA LYS A 134 -10.92 21.18 -5.03
C LYS A 134 -11.01 20.05 -6.06
N CYS A 135 -12.07 20.02 -6.88
CA CYS A 135 -12.20 19.04 -7.97
C CYS A 135 -11.20 19.32 -9.10
N CYS A 136 -10.97 20.58 -9.47
CA CYS A 136 -9.94 20.96 -10.45
C CYS A 136 -8.54 20.52 -9.99
N GLY A 137 -8.21 20.74 -8.70
CA GLY A 137 -6.96 20.29 -8.09
C GLY A 137 -6.79 18.76 -8.14
N ARG A 138 -7.84 17.99 -7.79
CA ARG A 138 -7.82 16.52 -7.85
C ARG A 138 -7.72 15.94 -9.27
N LEU A 139 -8.22 16.66 -10.27
CA LEU A 139 -8.09 16.29 -11.66
C LEU A 139 -6.76 16.74 -12.28
N SER A 140 -5.91 17.44 -11.52
CA SER A 140 -4.70 18.10 -11.99
C SER A 140 -4.95 19.04 -13.20
N ARG A 141 -6.13 19.66 -13.25
CA ARG A 141 -6.55 20.57 -14.33
C ARG A 141 -6.37 22.02 -13.88
N LEU A 142 -5.12 22.47 -13.91
CA LEU A 142 -4.74 23.80 -13.45
C LEU A 142 -5.41 24.92 -14.26
N VAL A 143 -5.50 24.78 -15.59
CA VAL A 143 -6.12 25.79 -16.49
C VAL A 143 -7.58 26.05 -16.12
N GLU A 144 -8.37 25.00 -15.91
CA GLU A 144 -9.77 25.14 -15.47
C GLU A 144 -9.84 25.79 -14.07
N GLY A 145 -8.89 25.47 -13.18
CA GLY A 145 -8.75 26.10 -11.87
C GLY A 145 -8.49 27.62 -11.96
N GLU A 146 -7.63 28.05 -12.89
CA GLU A 146 -7.33 29.46 -13.15
C GLU A 146 -8.54 30.21 -13.73
N GLU A 147 -9.31 29.56 -14.61
CA GLU A 147 -10.57 30.13 -15.10
C GLU A 147 -11.57 30.31 -13.96
N VAL A 148 -11.69 29.33 -13.07
CA VAL A 148 -12.54 29.43 -11.87
C VAL A 148 -12.04 30.56 -10.97
N HIS A 149 -10.74 30.71 -10.76
CA HIS A 149 -10.16 31.82 -10.00
C HIS A 149 -10.48 33.19 -10.63
N CYS A 150 -10.45 33.32 -11.96
CA CYS A 150 -10.89 34.53 -12.64
C CYS A 150 -12.36 34.86 -12.33
N VAL A 151 -13.23 33.84 -12.25
CA VAL A 151 -14.64 34.02 -11.87
C VAL A 151 -14.77 34.41 -10.39
N VAL A 152 -13.97 33.83 -9.49
CA VAL A 152 -13.92 34.23 -8.06
C VAL A 152 -13.68 35.73 -7.92
N ILE A 153 -12.70 36.26 -8.66
CA ILE A 153 -12.37 37.69 -8.66
C ILE A 153 -13.55 38.52 -9.21
N LYS A 154 -14.12 38.13 -10.35
CA LYS A 154 -15.26 38.82 -10.98
C LYS A 154 -16.51 38.84 -10.09
N CYS A 155 -16.72 37.80 -9.28
CA CYS A 155 -17.83 37.71 -8.33
C CYS A 155 -17.56 38.41 -6.98
N GLY A 156 -16.41 39.09 -6.81
CA GLY A 156 -16.11 39.86 -5.61
C GLY A 156 -15.56 39.04 -4.43
N PHE A 157 -15.14 37.80 -4.65
CA PHE A 157 -14.63 36.91 -3.58
C PHE A 157 -13.10 36.86 -3.50
N ARG A 158 -12.40 37.84 -4.10
CA ARG A 158 -10.92 37.90 -4.16
C ARG A 158 -10.23 37.77 -2.79
N ALA A 159 -10.72 38.50 -1.79
CA ALA A 159 -10.12 38.53 -0.45
C ALA A 159 -10.77 37.54 0.55
N ASN A 160 -11.66 36.66 0.08
CA ASN A 160 -12.45 35.77 0.94
C ASN A 160 -11.58 34.64 1.52
N PRO A 161 -11.47 34.48 2.85
CA PRO A 161 -10.59 33.48 3.44
C PRO A 161 -10.91 32.04 3.04
N PHE A 162 -12.19 31.69 2.98
CA PHE A 162 -12.65 30.33 2.68
C PHE A 162 -12.33 29.93 1.24
N VAL A 163 -12.53 30.84 0.28
CA VAL A 163 -12.17 30.59 -1.13
C VAL A 163 -10.65 30.67 -1.34
N GLY A 164 -9.99 31.63 -0.67
CA GLY A 164 -8.54 31.85 -0.75
C GLY A 164 -7.74 30.63 -0.30
N THR A 165 -8.08 29.99 0.82
CA THR A 165 -7.40 28.78 1.28
C THR A 165 -7.47 27.64 0.25
N THR A 166 -8.64 27.41 -0.36
CA THR A 166 -8.79 26.36 -1.38
C THR A 166 -8.05 26.69 -2.68
N LEU A 167 -7.96 27.97 -3.05
CA LEU A 167 -7.13 28.42 -4.18
C LEU A 167 -5.64 28.19 -3.91
N ILE A 168 -5.15 28.49 -2.70
CA ILE A 168 -3.77 28.23 -2.30
C ILE A 168 -3.47 26.74 -2.43
N GLU A 169 -4.32 25.85 -1.90
CA GLU A 169 -4.15 24.40 -2.01
C GLU A 169 -4.10 23.93 -3.46
N MET A 170 -4.97 24.46 -4.32
CA MET A 170 -5.01 24.09 -5.74
C MET A 170 -3.77 24.55 -6.50
N TYR A 171 -3.33 25.80 -6.31
CA TYR A 171 -2.11 26.31 -6.93
C TYR A 171 -0.85 25.61 -6.40
N ALA A 172 -0.80 25.31 -5.10
CA ALA A 172 0.28 24.57 -4.48
C ALA A 172 0.40 23.16 -5.06
N ALA A 173 -0.72 22.42 -5.14
CA ALA A 173 -0.76 21.10 -5.78
C ALA A 173 -0.41 21.14 -7.28
N GLY A 174 -0.73 22.25 -7.96
CA GLY A 174 -0.35 22.51 -9.35
C GLY A 174 1.10 22.98 -9.53
N GLY A 175 1.88 23.12 -8.47
CA GLY A 175 3.28 23.56 -8.51
C GLY A 175 3.48 25.06 -8.79
N VAL A 176 2.42 25.87 -8.86
CA VAL A 176 2.50 27.31 -9.15
C VAL A 176 2.48 28.12 -7.85
N ILE A 177 3.56 27.99 -7.08
CA ILE A 177 3.67 28.59 -5.74
C ILE A 177 3.57 30.12 -5.77
N GLY A 178 4.05 30.78 -6.83
CA GLY A 178 3.92 32.24 -6.99
C GLY A 178 2.46 32.72 -7.04
N ALA A 179 1.58 31.98 -7.71
CA ALA A 179 0.15 32.28 -7.75
C ALA A 179 -0.51 32.03 -6.39
N ALA A 180 -0.13 30.94 -5.71
CA ALA A 180 -0.58 30.65 -4.35
C ALA A 180 -0.19 31.78 -3.38
N TYR A 181 1.06 32.26 -3.43
CA TYR A 181 1.54 33.36 -2.59
C TYR A 181 0.80 34.66 -2.87
N LYS A 182 0.45 34.93 -4.14
CA LYS A 182 -0.36 36.10 -4.50
C LYS A 182 -1.75 36.03 -3.87
N VAL A 183 -2.44 34.88 -3.95
CA VAL A 183 -3.74 34.70 -3.30
C VAL A 183 -3.61 34.89 -1.79
N PHE A 184 -2.59 34.27 -1.18
CA PHE A 184 -2.30 34.44 0.25
C PHE A 184 -2.08 35.90 0.66
N GLY A 185 -1.39 36.68 -0.18
CA GLY A 185 -1.18 38.11 0.00
C GLY A 185 -2.47 38.94 -0.01
N GLU A 186 -3.42 38.57 -0.86
CA GLU A 186 -4.67 39.30 -1.12
C GLU A 186 -5.81 39.00 -0.13
N MET A 187 -5.68 37.96 0.71
CA MET A 187 -6.66 37.61 1.73
C MET A 187 -6.77 38.71 2.80
N PHE A 188 -8.02 39.08 3.15
CA PHE A 188 -8.28 40.08 4.21
C PHE A 188 -7.85 39.58 5.59
N GLU A 189 -8.10 38.29 5.86
CA GLU A 189 -7.70 37.62 7.10
C GLU A 189 -7.08 36.27 6.74
N ARG A 190 -5.83 36.06 7.17
CA ARG A 190 -5.09 34.82 6.97
C ARG A 190 -5.26 33.97 8.22
N ASN A 191 -6.23 33.07 8.20
CA ASN A 191 -6.42 32.11 9.27
C ASN A 191 -5.27 31.08 9.29
N VAL A 192 -5.14 30.34 10.40
CA VAL A 192 -4.07 29.34 10.59
C VAL A 192 -4.04 28.33 9.44
N VAL A 193 -5.20 27.92 8.92
CA VAL A 193 -5.29 27.00 7.77
C VAL A 193 -4.62 27.58 6.53
N ALA A 194 -4.81 28.86 6.21
CA ALA A 194 -4.17 29.51 5.07
C ALA A 194 -2.63 29.55 5.21
N TRP A 195 -2.12 29.80 6.41
CA TRP A 195 -0.68 29.74 6.70
C TRP A 195 -0.13 28.33 6.48
N THR A 196 -0.80 27.31 7.04
CA THR A 196 -0.43 25.91 6.85
C THR A 196 -0.45 25.49 5.39
N SER A 197 -1.49 25.85 4.62
CA SER A 197 -1.59 25.52 3.19
C SER A 197 -0.48 26.19 2.37
N MET A 198 -0.13 27.44 2.68
CA MET A 198 0.96 28.15 1.98
C MET A 198 2.33 27.54 2.30
N ILE A 199 2.59 27.23 3.57
CA ILE A 199 3.84 26.60 4.03
C ILE A 199 3.99 25.21 3.43
N ASN A 200 2.92 24.40 3.46
CA ASN A 200 2.90 23.09 2.82
C ASN A 200 3.17 23.18 1.31
N GLY A 201 2.66 24.23 0.65
CA GLY A 201 2.97 24.49 -0.77
C GLY A 201 4.46 24.71 -1.03
N TYR A 202 5.16 25.48 -0.20
CA TYR A 202 6.62 25.62 -0.31
C TYR A 202 7.38 24.33 -0.01
N ILE A 203 6.93 23.56 0.99
CA ILE A 203 7.52 22.24 1.32
C ILE A 203 7.43 21.29 0.13
N LEU A 204 6.24 21.16 -0.47
CA LEU A 204 6.02 20.35 -1.67
C LEU A 204 6.81 20.85 -2.88
N GLY A 205 7.04 22.16 -2.96
CA GLY A 205 7.92 22.79 -3.94
C GLY A 205 9.42 22.64 -3.66
N GLY A 206 9.80 22.02 -2.53
CA GLY A 206 11.19 21.82 -2.11
C GLY A 206 11.88 23.03 -1.48
N ASP A 207 11.22 24.19 -1.38
CA ASP A 207 11.81 25.43 -0.83
C ASP A 207 11.55 25.54 0.69
N MET A 208 12.35 24.82 1.48
CA MET A 208 12.28 24.89 2.95
C MET A 208 12.68 26.24 3.51
N VAL A 209 13.47 27.04 2.78
CA VAL A 209 13.91 28.34 3.27
C VAL A 209 12.74 29.30 3.34
N SER A 210 11.94 29.36 2.27
CA SER A 210 10.71 30.17 2.26
C SER A 210 9.64 29.62 3.20
N ALA A 211 9.51 28.29 3.29
CA ALA A 211 8.61 27.65 4.26
C ALA A 211 8.96 28.05 5.71
N GLN A 212 10.24 27.96 6.09
CA GLN A 212 10.72 28.35 7.42
C GLN A 212 10.51 29.85 7.70
N ARG A 213 10.77 30.72 6.71
CA ARG A 213 10.49 32.16 6.86
C ARG A 213 9.01 32.44 7.11
N LEU A 214 8.11 31.79 6.38
CA LEU A 214 6.68 31.94 6.59
C LEU A 214 6.24 31.38 7.95
N PHE A 215 6.83 30.25 8.36
CA PHE A 215 6.58 29.70 9.69
C PHE A 215 7.00 30.66 10.80
N ASP A 216 8.15 31.32 10.66
CA ASP A 216 8.63 32.30 11.63
C ASP A 216 7.77 33.57 11.66
N LEU A 217 7.15 33.95 10.54
CA LEU A 217 6.22 35.09 10.44
C LEU A 217 4.79 34.77 10.89
N ALA A 218 4.43 33.49 11.05
CA ALA A 218 3.08 33.10 11.42
C ALA A 218 2.72 33.63 12.82
N PRO A 219 1.61 34.39 12.96
CA PRO A 219 1.23 35.03 14.23
C PRO A 219 0.81 34.02 15.29
N GLU A 220 0.15 32.94 14.88
CA GLU A 220 -0.22 31.81 15.72
C GLU A 220 0.30 30.52 15.07
N ARG A 221 0.89 29.65 15.88
CA ARG A 221 1.42 28.36 15.45
C ARG A 221 0.76 27.26 16.25
N ASP A 222 -0.30 26.68 15.68
CA ASP A 222 -0.96 25.52 16.26
C ASP A 222 -0.14 24.24 16.02
N VAL A 223 -0.56 23.15 16.67
CA VAL A 223 0.14 21.86 16.58
C VAL A 223 0.20 21.35 15.13
N VAL A 224 -0.81 21.65 14.31
CA VAL A 224 -0.87 21.26 12.90
C VAL A 224 0.25 21.92 12.12
N LEU A 225 0.44 23.23 12.26
CA LEU A 225 1.48 23.96 11.55
C LEU A 225 2.89 23.51 11.95
N TRP A 226 3.12 23.28 13.25
CA TRP A 226 4.38 22.70 13.76
C TRP A 226 4.63 21.31 13.16
N ASN A 227 3.61 20.46 13.10
CA ASN A 227 3.73 19.11 12.53
C ASN A 227 4.01 19.15 11.03
N THR A 228 3.36 20.06 10.28
CA THR A 228 3.62 20.26 8.84
C THR A 228 5.08 20.62 8.58
N MET A 229 5.67 21.54 9.35
CA MET A 229 7.09 21.88 9.21
C MET A 229 8.02 20.70 9.51
N VAL A 230 7.74 19.95 10.59
CA VAL A 230 8.53 18.77 10.95
C VAL A 230 8.43 17.68 9.88
N SER A 231 7.24 17.37 9.38
CA SER A 231 7.06 16.45 8.24
C SER A 231 7.84 16.89 7.02
N GLY A 232 7.83 18.19 6.70
CA GLY A 232 8.59 18.71 5.56
C GLY A 232 10.09 18.48 5.66
N TYR A 233 10.69 18.69 6.83
CA TYR A 233 12.11 18.38 7.04
C TYR A 233 12.39 16.87 7.02
N ILE A 234 11.47 16.04 7.52
CA ILE A 234 11.57 14.57 7.46
C ILE A 234 11.58 14.08 5.99
N GLU A 235 10.68 14.61 5.15
CA GLU A 235 10.59 14.26 3.73
C GLU A 235 11.87 14.62 2.96
N GLN A 236 12.56 15.69 3.37
CA GLN A 236 13.85 16.09 2.81
C GLN A 236 15.06 15.38 3.46
N ARG A 237 14.80 14.40 4.34
CA ARG A 237 15.81 13.63 5.09
C ARG A 237 16.68 14.47 6.04
N ASP A 238 16.28 15.69 6.39
CA ASP A 238 16.96 16.50 7.42
C ASP A 238 16.35 16.23 8.81
N MET A 239 16.70 15.06 9.36
CA MET A 239 16.24 14.66 10.71
C MET A 239 16.79 15.55 11.82
N VAL A 240 17.92 16.23 11.60
CA VAL A 240 18.54 17.09 12.62
C VAL A 240 17.69 18.34 12.85
N THR A 241 17.28 19.01 11.77
CA THR A 241 16.41 20.20 11.88
C THR A 241 15.00 19.81 12.30
N ALA A 242 14.46 18.70 11.76
CA ALA A 242 13.17 18.16 12.18
C ALA A 242 13.12 17.93 13.71
N ARG A 243 14.16 17.31 14.27
CA ARG A 243 14.26 17.07 15.71
C ARG A 243 14.34 18.36 16.52
N LYS A 244 15.16 19.33 16.08
CA LYS A 244 15.26 20.65 16.74
C LYS A 244 13.92 21.38 16.78
N LEU A 245 13.13 21.30 15.71
CA LEU A 245 11.79 21.91 15.67
C LEU A 245 10.81 21.16 16.57
N PHE A 246 10.82 19.83 16.54
CA PHE A 246 10.04 19.00 17.43
C PHE A 246 10.32 19.33 18.92
N ASP A 247 11.59 19.53 19.27
CA ASP A 247 11.98 19.88 20.63
C ASP A 247 11.51 21.29 21.06
N LYS A 248 11.33 22.21 20.11
CA LYS A 248 10.79 23.55 20.40
C LYS A 248 9.26 23.61 20.48
N MET A 249 8.55 22.54 20.12
CA MET A 249 7.08 22.52 20.14
C MET A 249 6.55 22.74 21.57
N PRO A 250 5.71 23.76 21.82
CA PRO A 250 5.17 24.04 23.16
C PRO A 250 4.26 22.94 23.69
N ARG A 251 3.49 22.30 22.79
CA ARG A 251 2.57 21.21 23.12
C ARG A 251 2.73 20.11 22.08
N ARG A 252 3.05 18.91 22.55
CA ARG A 252 3.27 17.73 21.72
C ARG A 252 2.13 16.74 21.95
N ASP A 253 1.33 16.51 20.93
CA ASP A 253 0.33 15.44 20.93
C ASP A 253 0.93 14.13 20.40
N VAL A 254 0.19 13.02 20.50
CA VAL A 254 0.67 11.71 20.03
C VAL A 254 0.96 11.70 18.52
N ILE A 255 0.30 12.58 17.74
CA ILE A 255 0.49 12.68 16.29
C ILE A 255 1.90 13.19 15.96
N CYS A 256 2.37 14.25 16.62
CA CYS A 256 3.72 14.76 16.35
C CYS A 256 4.82 13.76 16.77
N TRP A 257 4.63 13.04 17.89
CA TRP A 257 5.56 11.97 18.28
C TRP A 257 5.61 10.86 17.23
N ASN A 258 4.45 10.38 16.76
CA ASN A 258 4.36 9.36 15.72
C ASN A 258 4.94 9.83 14.38
N THR A 259 4.82 11.11 14.06
CA THR A 259 5.37 11.70 12.82
C THR A 259 6.91 11.61 12.84
N VAL A 260 7.55 12.03 13.92
CA VAL A 260 9.01 11.95 14.06
C VAL A 260 9.50 10.50 14.16
N LEU A 261 8.76 9.64 14.87
CA LEU A 261 9.07 8.21 14.96
C LEU A 261 9.11 7.56 13.57
N ASN A 262 8.07 7.78 12.77
CA ASN A 262 8.03 7.29 11.38
C ASN A 262 9.11 7.93 10.50
N GLY A 263 9.49 9.19 10.78
CA GLY A 263 10.60 9.86 10.12
C GLY A 263 11.95 9.18 10.35
N TYR A 264 12.28 8.85 11.60
CA TYR A 264 13.49 8.08 11.93
C TYR A 264 13.47 6.69 11.27
N ALA A 265 12.36 5.98 11.40
CA ALA A 265 12.16 4.67 10.77
C ALA A 265 12.35 4.68 9.24
N SER A 266 11.93 5.76 8.57
CA SER A 266 12.03 5.90 7.10
C SER A 266 13.41 6.36 6.64
N ASN A 267 14.17 7.02 7.51
CA ASN A 267 15.55 7.47 7.27
C ASN A 267 16.62 6.47 7.76
N GLN A 268 16.22 5.23 8.05
CA GLN A 268 17.11 4.12 8.47
C GLN A 268 17.84 4.33 9.81
N ASP A 269 17.41 5.30 10.62
CA ASP A 269 17.97 5.56 11.95
C ASP A 269 17.10 4.86 13.00
N ILE A 270 17.33 3.57 13.18
CA ILE A 270 16.55 2.73 14.11
C ILE A 270 16.88 3.05 15.58
N GLU A 271 18.13 3.36 15.90
CA GLU A 271 18.54 3.70 17.27
C GLU A 271 17.80 4.94 17.77
N ALA A 272 17.75 6.01 16.97
CA ALA A 272 16.98 7.20 17.33
C ALA A 272 15.46 6.94 17.37
N CYS A 273 14.96 6.01 16.56
CA CYS A 273 13.56 5.58 16.57
C CYS A 273 13.19 4.91 17.90
N GLU A 274 14.01 3.96 18.37
CA GLU A 274 13.85 3.28 19.66
C GLU A 274 13.92 4.27 20.83
N ASP A 275 14.96 5.11 20.83
CA ASP A 275 15.16 6.15 21.85
C ASP A 275 13.95 7.09 21.95
N LEU A 276 13.38 7.47 20.81
CA LEU A 276 12.20 8.33 20.77
C LEU A 276 10.97 7.60 21.29
N PHE A 277 10.76 6.34 20.87
CA PHE A 277 9.65 5.50 21.31
C PHE A 277 9.65 5.35 22.83
N GLU A 278 10.83 5.14 23.42
CA GLU A 278 10.93 5.01 24.88
C GLU A 278 10.55 6.28 25.62
N LYS A 279 10.88 7.45 25.06
CA LYS A 279 10.55 8.77 25.62
C LYS A 279 9.08 9.18 25.41
N MET A 280 8.29 8.43 24.64
CA MET A 280 6.88 8.77 24.39
C MET A 280 6.03 8.66 25.67
N PRO A 281 5.34 9.74 26.10
CA PRO A 281 4.49 9.70 27.30
C PRO A 281 3.27 8.78 27.15
N GLU A 282 2.68 8.78 25.95
CA GLU A 282 1.54 7.94 25.60
C GLU A 282 1.83 7.23 24.30
N ARG A 283 1.58 5.91 24.27
CA ARG A 283 1.83 5.04 23.11
C ARG A 283 0.50 4.45 22.67
N ASN A 284 0.14 4.68 21.41
CA ASN A 284 -1.06 4.08 20.83
C ASN A 284 -0.68 3.04 19.75
N VAL A 285 -1.68 2.43 19.11
CA VAL A 285 -1.44 1.43 18.04
C VAL A 285 -0.56 1.97 16.90
N PHE A 286 -0.62 3.27 16.61
CA PHE A 286 0.21 3.89 15.58
C PHE A 286 1.66 4.03 16.01
N SER A 287 1.93 4.31 17.29
CA SER A 287 3.29 4.33 17.84
C SER A 287 3.95 2.96 17.71
N TRP A 288 3.24 1.90 18.12
CA TRP A 288 3.73 0.52 18.00
C TRP A 288 3.92 0.10 16.54
N ASN A 289 2.97 0.44 15.65
CA ASN A 289 3.10 0.16 14.23
C ASN A 289 4.24 0.92 13.57
N GLY A 290 4.55 2.14 14.04
CA GLY A 290 5.71 2.90 13.59
C GLY A 290 7.02 2.21 13.93
N LEU A 291 7.16 1.74 15.17
CA LEU A 291 8.34 0.98 15.62
C LEU A 291 8.48 -0.36 14.89
N ILE A 292 7.44 -1.19 14.92
CA ILE A 292 7.40 -2.51 14.27
C ILE A 292 7.62 -2.40 12.76
N GLY A 293 6.94 -1.44 12.11
CA GLY A 293 7.13 -1.18 10.68
C GLY A 293 8.52 -0.64 10.34
N GLY A 294 9.14 0.11 11.26
CA GLY A 294 10.52 0.58 11.14
C GLY A 294 11.51 -0.58 11.12
N TYR A 295 11.42 -1.52 12.08
CA TYR A 295 12.26 -2.72 12.08
C TYR A 295 12.09 -3.55 10.80
N ALA A 296 10.85 -3.78 10.38
CA ALA A 296 10.55 -4.58 9.19
C ALA A 296 11.18 -3.99 7.91
N ARG A 297 11.10 -2.67 7.72
CA ARG A 297 11.72 -1.98 6.57
C ARG A 297 13.23 -2.04 6.57
N ASN A 298 13.85 -2.11 7.75
CA ASN A 298 15.30 -2.19 7.92
C ASN A 298 15.82 -3.64 8.01
N GLY A 299 14.99 -4.65 7.72
CA GLY A 299 15.42 -6.05 7.69
C GLY A 299 15.58 -6.72 9.06
N ARG A 300 15.21 -6.04 10.14
CA ARG A 300 15.36 -6.47 11.54
C ARG A 300 14.14 -7.27 12.00
N PHE A 301 13.96 -8.47 11.45
CA PHE A 301 12.73 -9.26 11.66
C PHE A 301 12.63 -9.86 13.06
N ILE A 302 13.75 -10.10 13.75
CA ILE A 302 13.72 -10.61 15.12
C ILE A 302 13.12 -9.55 16.04
N GLU A 303 13.60 -8.30 15.92
CA GLU A 303 13.11 -7.16 16.68
C GLU A 303 11.64 -6.83 16.39
N VAL A 304 11.14 -7.14 15.18
CA VAL A 304 9.69 -7.09 14.87
C VAL A 304 8.90 -8.03 15.79
N LEU A 305 9.34 -9.28 15.93
CA LEU A 305 8.64 -10.28 16.74
C LEU A 305 8.75 -9.96 18.25
N GLU A 306 9.91 -9.48 18.70
CA GLU A 306 10.12 -9.04 20.09
C GLU A 306 9.24 -7.83 20.43
N SER A 307 9.21 -6.82 19.56
CA SER A 307 8.37 -5.64 19.74
C SER A 307 6.88 -5.97 19.71
N PHE A 308 6.47 -6.94 18.89
CA PHE A 308 5.10 -7.44 18.88
C PHE A 308 4.72 -8.13 20.21
N LYS A 309 5.60 -8.97 20.76
CA LYS A 309 5.37 -9.56 22.09
C LYS A 309 5.30 -8.48 23.16
N ARG A 310 6.20 -7.49 23.11
CA ARG A 310 6.19 -6.34 24.02
C ARG A 310 4.88 -5.55 23.94
N MET A 311 4.35 -5.35 22.72
CA MET A 311 3.05 -4.74 22.51
C MET A 311 1.91 -5.54 23.17
N LEU A 312 1.98 -6.87 23.18
CA LEU A 312 0.97 -7.73 23.80
C LEU A 312 1.07 -7.80 25.33
N THR A 313 2.28 -7.70 25.90
CA THR A 313 2.51 -7.83 27.34
C THR A 313 2.45 -6.49 28.08
N GLU A 314 3.03 -5.45 27.50
CA GLU A 314 3.17 -4.11 28.10
C GLU A 314 2.19 -3.10 27.49
N GLY A 315 1.78 -3.33 26.25
CA GLY A 315 0.88 -2.41 25.55
C GLY A 315 -0.56 -2.56 26.04
N ASN A 316 -1.15 -1.43 26.47
CA ASN A 316 -2.61 -1.33 26.68
C ASN A 316 -3.38 -1.24 25.33
N VAL A 317 -2.83 -1.77 24.25
CA VAL A 317 -3.36 -1.66 22.90
C VAL A 317 -3.34 -3.00 22.19
N LEU A 318 -4.38 -3.27 21.41
CA LEU A 318 -4.50 -4.49 20.65
C LEU A 318 -3.89 -4.32 19.24
N PRO A 319 -3.19 -5.34 18.71
CA PRO A 319 -2.76 -5.37 17.32
C PRO A 319 -3.91 -5.17 16.34
N ASN A 320 -3.67 -4.39 15.29
CA ASN A 320 -4.63 -4.20 14.20
C ASN A 320 -4.11 -4.84 12.91
N ASP A 321 -4.91 -4.79 11.84
CA ASP A 321 -4.59 -5.44 10.57
C ASP A 321 -3.17 -5.08 10.04
N PRO A 322 -2.74 -3.78 9.99
CA PRO A 322 -1.36 -3.44 9.65
C PRO A 322 -0.30 -4.11 10.53
N THR A 323 -0.52 -4.18 11.86
CA THR A 323 0.40 -4.89 12.77
C THR A 323 0.52 -6.35 12.35
N LEU A 324 -0.61 -7.03 12.13
CA LEU A 324 -0.63 -8.45 11.78
C LEU A 324 0.07 -8.71 10.46
N THR A 325 -0.16 -7.89 9.43
CA THR A 325 0.53 -8.06 8.13
C THR A 325 2.04 -7.96 8.25
N THR A 326 2.54 -7.02 9.07
CA THR A 326 3.98 -6.81 9.27
C THR A 326 4.61 -7.97 10.04
N VAL A 327 3.94 -8.43 11.10
CA VAL A 327 4.39 -9.57 11.92
C VAL A 327 4.36 -10.86 11.13
N LEU A 328 3.30 -11.12 10.35
CA LEU A 328 3.22 -12.30 9.49
C LEU A 328 4.32 -12.30 8.42
N SER A 329 4.65 -11.14 7.85
CA SER A 329 5.78 -11.01 6.92
C SER A 329 7.12 -11.33 7.62
N ALA A 330 7.31 -10.89 8.86
CA ALA A 330 8.49 -11.25 9.65
C ALA A 330 8.54 -12.76 9.94
N CYS A 331 7.41 -13.37 10.33
CA CYS A 331 7.31 -14.81 10.52
C CYS A 331 7.66 -15.57 9.24
N ALA A 332 7.18 -15.12 8.08
CA ALA A 332 7.44 -15.72 6.78
C ALA A 332 8.93 -15.69 6.41
N ARG A 333 9.65 -14.62 6.78
CA ARG A 333 11.08 -14.46 6.50
C ARG A 333 11.98 -15.23 7.46
N LEU A 334 11.55 -15.39 8.71
CA LEU A 334 12.30 -16.11 9.75
C LEU A 334 11.93 -17.59 9.84
N GLY A 335 10.86 -18.03 9.16
CA GLY A 335 10.30 -19.37 9.32
C GLY A 335 9.64 -19.59 10.68
N ALA A 336 9.18 -18.53 11.36
CA ALA A 336 8.56 -18.61 12.69
C ALA A 336 7.10 -19.08 12.60
N LEU A 337 6.92 -20.36 12.34
CA LEU A 337 5.64 -21.00 12.07
C LEU A 337 4.71 -21.00 13.28
N ASP A 338 5.22 -21.23 14.49
CA ASP A 338 4.36 -21.36 15.67
C ASP A 338 3.79 -20.01 16.07
N LEU A 339 4.61 -18.96 16.06
CA LEU A 339 4.12 -17.59 16.20
C LEU A 339 3.15 -17.23 15.07
N GLY A 340 3.44 -17.61 13.82
CA GLY A 340 2.55 -17.39 12.68
C GLY A 340 1.17 -18.04 12.85
N LYS A 341 1.11 -19.28 13.37
CA LYS A 341 -0.16 -19.96 13.72
C LYS A 341 -0.90 -19.25 14.85
N TRP A 342 -0.19 -18.79 15.87
CA TRP A 342 -0.81 -18.02 16.96
C TRP A 342 -1.43 -16.72 16.42
N VAL A 343 -0.71 -16.00 15.57
CA VAL A 343 -1.19 -14.78 14.91
C VAL A 343 -2.41 -15.07 14.02
N HIS A 344 -2.45 -16.22 13.33
CA HIS A 344 -3.63 -16.63 12.56
C HIS A 344 -4.86 -16.83 13.46
N VAL A 345 -4.72 -17.54 14.59
CA VAL A 345 -5.83 -17.72 15.54
C VAL A 345 -6.32 -16.37 16.08
N TYR A 346 -5.39 -15.47 16.40
CA TYR A 346 -5.72 -14.10 16.80
C TYR A 346 -6.48 -13.35 15.69
N ALA A 347 -6.00 -13.43 14.45
CA ALA A 347 -6.62 -12.82 13.28
C ALA A 347 -8.04 -13.35 13.02
N GLU A 348 -8.28 -14.64 13.26
CA GLU A 348 -9.61 -15.25 13.12
C GLU A 348 -10.60 -14.68 14.14
N ASN A 349 -10.16 -14.49 15.38
CA ASN A 349 -10.99 -13.90 16.45
C ASN A 349 -11.42 -12.46 16.16
N ILE A 350 -10.59 -11.67 15.46
CA ILE A 350 -10.95 -10.29 15.06
C ILE A 350 -11.65 -10.20 13.69
N GLY A 351 -11.79 -11.31 12.97
CA GLY A 351 -12.54 -11.38 11.71
C GLY A 351 -11.75 -11.07 10.43
N TYR A 352 -10.52 -11.60 10.28
CA TYR A 352 -9.67 -11.33 9.12
C TYR A 352 -10.25 -11.73 7.76
N LYS A 353 -11.24 -12.62 7.70
CA LYS A 353 -11.75 -13.22 6.44
C LYS A 353 -12.24 -12.17 5.42
N ARG A 354 -12.57 -10.96 5.89
CA ARG A 354 -12.96 -9.79 5.08
C ARG A 354 -11.80 -8.89 4.66
N ASN A 355 -10.63 -9.05 5.26
CA ASN A 355 -9.44 -8.27 5.00
C ASN A 355 -8.46 -9.04 4.11
N VAL A 356 -8.39 -8.64 2.83
CA VAL A 356 -7.51 -9.25 1.83
C VAL A 356 -6.02 -9.12 2.19
N TYR A 357 -5.61 -8.04 2.86
CA TYR A 357 -4.21 -7.82 3.21
C TYR A 357 -3.70 -8.84 4.25
N VAL A 358 -4.50 -9.09 5.29
CA VAL A 358 -4.17 -10.09 6.32
C VAL A 358 -4.23 -11.50 5.74
N GLY A 359 -5.24 -11.80 4.92
CA GLY A 359 -5.34 -13.08 4.21
C GLY A 359 -4.13 -13.35 3.31
N ASN A 360 -3.71 -12.38 2.51
CA ASN A 360 -2.53 -12.51 1.64
C ASN A 360 -1.24 -12.71 2.45
N ALA A 361 -1.08 -12.02 3.58
CA ALA A 361 0.06 -12.19 4.48
C ALA A 361 0.09 -13.57 5.14
N LEU A 362 -1.08 -14.13 5.51
CA LEU A 362 -1.20 -15.49 6.05
C LEU A 362 -0.83 -16.55 5.00
N ILE A 363 -1.29 -16.40 3.76
CA ILE A 363 -0.94 -17.30 2.65
C ILE A 363 0.58 -17.28 2.42
N ASP A 364 1.19 -16.09 2.33
CA ASP A 364 2.65 -15.94 2.15
C ASP A 364 3.44 -16.57 3.32
N MET A 365 2.99 -16.33 4.55
CA MET A 365 3.60 -16.90 5.76
C MET A 365 3.55 -18.43 5.75
N TYR A 366 2.38 -19.04 5.54
CA TYR A 366 2.26 -20.49 5.51
C TYR A 366 3.02 -21.13 4.35
N ALA A 367 3.00 -20.50 3.17
CA ALA A 367 3.79 -20.94 2.04
C ALA A 367 5.28 -20.90 2.38
N LYS A 368 5.84 -19.78 2.84
CA LYS A 368 7.29 -19.69 3.13
C LYS A 368 7.73 -20.55 4.31
N CYS A 369 6.86 -20.81 5.29
CA CYS A 369 7.13 -21.75 6.38
C CYS A 369 6.97 -23.23 5.98
N GLY A 370 6.69 -23.53 4.70
CA GLY A 370 6.64 -24.90 4.18
C GLY A 370 5.33 -25.66 4.43
N VAL A 371 4.30 -25.02 4.99
CA VAL A 371 3.00 -25.65 5.31
C VAL A 371 1.94 -25.18 4.31
N VAL A 372 2.16 -25.51 3.03
CA VAL A 372 1.35 -24.99 1.92
C VAL A 372 -0.13 -25.38 2.00
N ASP A 373 -0.48 -26.50 2.63
CA ASP A 373 -1.89 -26.89 2.81
C ASP A 373 -2.67 -25.89 3.67
N ASN A 374 -2.06 -25.36 4.73
CA ASN A 374 -2.65 -24.29 5.53
C ASN A 374 -2.83 -23.01 4.70
N ALA A 375 -1.91 -22.72 3.76
CA ALA A 375 -2.04 -21.57 2.86
C ALA A 375 -3.28 -21.73 1.94
N ILE A 376 -3.54 -22.95 1.46
CA ILE A 376 -4.73 -23.27 0.66
C ILE A 376 -6.01 -23.13 1.48
N ASP A 377 -6.00 -23.54 2.74
CA ASP A 377 -7.15 -23.43 3.63
C ASP A 377 -7.49 -21.95 3.92
N VAL A 378 -6.48 -21.12 4.17
CA VAL A 378 -6.66 -19.66 4.27
C VAL A 378 -7.26 -19.12 2.98
N PHE A 379 -6.68 -19.46 1.81
CA PHE A 379 -7.19 -19.03 0.52
C PHE A 379 -8.67 -19.39 0.34
N LYS A 380 -9.06 -20.65 0.60
CA LYS A 380 -10.46 -21.10 0.47
C LYS A 380 -11.41 -20.31 1.38
N ASN A 381 -10.98 -20.01 2.61
CA ASN A 381 -11.80 -19.36 3.63
C ASN A 381 -11.93 -17.83 3.49
N MET A 382 -11.22 -17.19 2.55
CA MET A 382 -11.35 -15.74 2.31
C MET A 382 -12.63 -15.37 1.55
N ASP A 383 -13.38 -14.38 2.06
CA ASP A 383 -14.63 -13.88 1.46
C ASP A 383 -14.41 -13.20 0.10
N LYS A 384 -13.29 -12.48 -0.02
CA LYS A 384 -12.88 -11.77 -1.22
C LYS A 384 -11.45 -12.13 -1.56
N LYS A 385 -11.17 -12.28 -2.84
CA LYS A 385 -9.85 -12.61 -3.38
C LYS A 385 -9.54 -11.60 -4.48
N ASP A 386 -8.43 -10.92 -4.36
CA ASP A 386 -7.93 -10.02 -5.41
C ASP A 386 -6.83 -10.71 -6.22
N LEU A 387 -6.31 -10.00 -7.23
CA LEU A 387 -5.22 -10.49 -8.07
C LEU A 387 -4.00 -10.93 -7.23
N ILE A 388 -3.68 -10.17 -6.18
CA ILE A 388 -2.57 -10.49 -5.27
C ILE A 388 -2.85 -11.82 -4.55
N THR A 389 -4.06 -12.05 -4.06
CA THR A 389 -4.45 -13.31 -3.41
C THR A 389 -4.19 -14.53 -4.30
N TRP A 390 -4.58 -14.45 -5.59
CA TRP A 390 -4.34 -15.53 -6.55
C TRP A 390 -2.86 -15.70 -6.86
N ASN A 391 -2.14 -14.60 -7.07
CA ASN A 391 -0.70 -14.64 -7.34
C ASN A 391 0.08 -15.27 -6.18
N THR A 392 -0.22 -14.89 -4.94
CA THR A 392 0.47 -15.41 -3.75
C THR A 392 0.29 -16.92 -3.61
N ILE A 393 -0.93 -17.45 -3.78
CA ILE A 393 -1.16 -18.90 -3.66
C ILE A 393 -0.58 -19.69 -4.84
N ILE A 394 -0.67 -19.17 -6.08
CA ILE A 394 -0.11 -19.82 -7.27
C ILE A 394 1.41 -19.91 -7.14
N CYS A 395 2.08 -18.82 -6.77
CA CYS A 395 3.53 -18.81 -6.56
C CYS A 395 3.93 -19.73 -5.40
N GLY A 396 3.20 -19.68 -4.27
CA GLY A 396 3.43 -20.56 -3.14
C GLY A 396 3.37 -22.05 -3.54
N LEU A 397 2.31 -22.46 -4.25
CA LEU A 397 2.21 -23.83 -4.76
C LEU A 397 3.33 -24.20 -5.72
N ALA A 398 3.70 -23.29 -6.63
CA ALA A 398 4.80 -23.51 -7.57
C ALA A 398 6.11 -23.81 -6.85
N THR A 399 6.48 -22.98 -5.87
CA THR A 399 7.74 -23.13 -5.10
C THR A 399 7.81 -24.43 -4.28
N HIS A 400 6.66 -24.98 -3.90
CA HIS A 400 6.57 -26.27 -3.19
C HIS A 400 6.40 -27.47 -4.10
N GLY A 401 6.66 -27.32 -5.41
CA GLY A 401 6.55 -28.41 -6.39
C GLY A 401 5.11 -28.85 -6.68
N ARG A 402 4.10 -28.12 -6.18
CA ARG A 402 2.66 -28.39 -6.38
C ARG A 402 2.16 -27.76 -7.69
N GLY A 403 2.96 -27.83 -8.76
CA GLY A 403 2.69 -27.12 -10.01
C GLY A 403 1.34 -27.48 -10.64
N GLY A 404 0.89 -28.74 -10.50
CA GLY A 404 -0.41 -29.17 -11.01
C GLY A 404 -1.59 -28.47 -10.32
N ASP A 405 -1.48 -28.19 -9.01
CA ASP A 405 -2.50 -27.44 -8.28
C ASP A 405 -2.44 -25.95 -8.63
N ALA A 406 -1.24 -25.40 -8.85
CA ALA A 406 -1.06 -24.02 -9.30
C ALA A 406 -1.72 -23.78 -10.67
N LEU A 407 -1.55 -24.68 -11.63
CA LEU A 407 -2.20 -24.62 -12.96
C LEU A 407 -3.73 -24.75 -12.88
N LYS A 408 -4.25 -25.55 -11.94
CA LYS A 408 -5.70 -25.62 -11.66
C LYS A 408 -6.21 -24.29 -11.10
N LEU A 409 -5.52 -23.68 -10.13
CA LEU A 409 -5.90 -22.37 -9.58
C LEU A 409 -5.81 -21.27 -10.64
N PHE A 410 -4.83 -21.32 -11.54
CA PHE A 410 -4.75 -20.40 -12.68
C PHE A 410 -5.98 -20.50 -13.60
N SER A 411 -6.43 -21.72 -13.87
CA SER A 411 -7.65 -21.93 -14.64
C SER A 411 -8.89 -21.38 -13.92
N GLN A 412 -8.98 -21.56 -12.60
CA GLN A 412 -10.06 -20.98 -11.79
C GLN A 412 -10.01 -19.44 -11.78
N MET A 413 -8.82 -18.85 -11.66
CA MET A 413 -8.60 -17.40 -11.75
C MET A 413 -9.13 -16.85 -13.06
N LYS A 414 -8.83 -17.50 -14.19
CA LYS A 414 -9.37 -17.11 -15.51
C LYS A 414 -10.90 -17.18 -15.55
N THR A 415 -11.50 -18.25 -15.02
CA THR A 415 -12.97 -18.37 -14.96
C THR A 415 -13.64 -17.34 -14.04
N SER A 416 -12.91 -16.81 -13.05
CA SER A 416 -13.40 -15.74 -12.16
C SER A 416 -13.42 -14.35 -12.81
N GLY A 417 -12.94 -14.22 -14.06
CA GLY A 417 -12.91 -12.96 -14.80
C GLY A 417 -11.74 -12.04 -14.44
N LEU A 418 -10.80 -12.50 -13.60
CA LEU A 418 -9.57 -11.78 -13.29
C LEU A 418 -8.55 -11.98 -14.42
N LYS A 419 -7.94 -10.88 -14.86
CA LYS A 419 -6.86 -10.92 -15.86
C LYS A 419 -5.54 -11.26 -15.17
N PRO A 420 -4.80 -12.28 -15.62
CA PRO A 420 -3.43 -12.53 -15.22
C PRO A 420 -2.52 -11.33 -15.44
N ASP A 421 -1.51 -11.18 -14.59
CA ASP A 421 -0.41 -10.22 -14.75
C ASP A 421 0.94 -10.95 -14.85
N GLY A 422 2.04 -10.19 -14.96
CA GLY A 422 3.38 -10.78 -15.03
C GLY A 422 3.70 -11.66 -13.82
N ILE A 423 3.28 -11.26 -12.61
CA ILE A 423 3.50 -12.06 -11.40
C ILE A 423 2.77 -13.40 -11.49
N THR A 424 1.55 -13.43 -12.04
CA THR A 424 0.84 -14.68 -12.31
C THR A 424 1.70 -15.61 -13.18
N PHE A 425 2.24 -15.09 -14.29
CA PHE A 425 3.04 -15.88 -15.23
C PHE A 425 4.37 -16.36 -14.65
N ILE A 426 5.02 -15.61 -13.74
CA ILE A 426 6.16 -16.13 -12.97
C ILE A 426 5.76 -17.41 -12.22
N GLY A 427 4.63 -17.39 -11.50
CA GLY A 427 4.13 -18.57 -10.79
C GLY A 427 3.82 -19.76 -11.73
N ILE A 428 3.27 -19.50 -12.91
CA ILE A 428 2.98 -20.54 -13.92
C ILE A 428 4.26 -21.13 -14.51
N LEU A 429 5.22 -20.29 -14.91
CA LEU A 429 6.48 -20.75 -15.49
C LEU A 429 7.33 -21.51 -14.46
N CYS A 430 7.35 -21.07 -13.19
CA CYS A 430 7.93 -21.83 -12.09
C CYS A 430 7.23 -23.20 -11.93
N SER A 431 5.89 -23.24 -12.04
CA SER A 431 5.14 -24.50 -11.98
C SER A 431 5.54 -25.46 -13.10
N CYS A 432 5.70 -24.96 -14.33
CA CYS A 432 6.21 -25.74 -15.46
C CYS A 432 7.65 -26.21 -15.21
N THR A 433 8.50 -25.37 -14.62
CA THR A 433 9.89 -25.67 -14.25
C THR A 433 9.98 -26.86 -13.30
N HIS A 434 9.19 -26.84 -12.22
CA HIS A 434 9.18 -27.93 -11.24
C HIS A 434 8.54 -29.22 -11.75
N LEU A 435 7.64 -29.15 -12.74
CA LEU A 435 7.03 -30.31 -13.38
C LEU A 435 7.80 -30.82 -14.62
N GLY A 436 8.79 -30.07 -15.11
CA GLY A 436 9.51 -30.39 -16.35
C GLY A 436 8.66 -30.23 -17.63
N LEU A 437 7.61 -29.41 -17.61
CA LEU A 437 6.70 -29.21 -18.74
C LEU A 437 7.26 -28.14 -19.71
N VAL A 438 8.27 -28.51 -20.50
CA VAL A 438 8.98 -27.57 -21.40
C VAL A 438 8.05 -26.97 -22.46
N GLU A 439 7.25 -27.79 -23.13
CA GLU A 439 6.34 -27.35 -24.18
C GLU A 439 5.25 -26.41 -23.64
N ASP A 440 4.63 -26.77 -22.51
CA ASP A 440 3.62 -25.92 -21.87
C ASP A 440 4.23 -24.61 -21.38
N GLY A 441 5.45 -24.64 -20.82
CA GLY A 441 6.17 -23.44 -20.39
C GLY A 441 6.39 -22.46 -21.54
N LEU A 442 6.82 -22.96 -22.70
CA LEU A 442 6.95 -22.16 -23.93
C LEU A 442 5.61 -21.59 -24.39
N LEU A 443 4.54 -22.39 -24.37
CA LEU A 443 3.21 -21.96 -24.76
C LEU A 443 2.69 -20.86 -23.83
N TYR A 444 2.86 -21.01 -22.52
CA TYR A 444 2.47 -19.98 -21.55
C TYR A 444 3.28 -18.70 -21.73
N PHE A 445 4.60 -18.81 -21.93
CA PHE A 445 5.47 -17.66 -22.19
C PHE A 445 5.03 -16.87 -23.44
N GLN A 446 4.64 -17.56 -24.51
CA GLN A 446 4.10 -16.92 -25.71
C GLN A 446 2.72 -16.31 -25.46
N SER A 447 1.83 -17.02 -24.76
CA SER A 447 0.47 -16.55 -24.44
C SER A 447 0.48 -15.25 -23.63
N MET A 448 1.48 -15.07 -22.77
CA MET A 448 1.68 -13.85 -21.99
C MET A 448 1.74 -12.60 -22.89
N VAL A 449 2.43 -12.73 -24.04
CA VAL A 449 2.56 -11.64 -25.02
C VAL A 449 1.33 -11.57 -25.93
N SER A 450 0.93 -12.70 -26.53
CA SER A 450 -0.13 -12.71 -27.55
C SER A 450 -1.52 -12.44 -27.00
N ASP A 451 -1.85 -13.03 -25.85
CA ASP A 451 -3.23 -13.07 -25.35
C ASP A 451 -3.46 -12.01 -24.28
N TYR A 452 -2.41 -11.65 -23.53
CA TYR A 452 -2.49 -10.73 -22.39
C TYR A 452 -1.72 -9.42 -22.60
N SER A 453 -0.92 -9.29 -23.67
CA SER A 453 -0.10 -8.10 -23.95
C SER A 453 0.83 -7.72 -22.80
N ILE A 454 1.33 -8.72 -22.08
CA ILE A 454 2.29 -8.54 -20.99
C ILE A 454 3.70 -8.64 -21.57
N VAL A 455 4.50 -7.60 -21.31
CA VAL A 455 5.90 -7.56 -21.75
C VAL A 455 6.75 -8.43 -20.82
N PRO A 456 7.47 -9.45 -21.33
CA PRO A 456 8.36 -10.26 -20.52
C PRO A 456 9.40 -9.41 -19.80
N GLN A 457 9.70 -9.80 -18.57
CA GLN A 457 10.66 -9.16 -17.66
C GLN A 457 11.73 -10.18 -17.28
N ILE A 458 12.81 -9.72 -16.65
CA ILE A 458 13.98 -10.55 -16.36
C ILE A 458 13.61 -11.85 -15.61
N GLU A 459 12.62 -11.79 -14.71
CA GLU A 459 12.15 -12.92 -13.93
C GLU A 459 11.48 -13.99 -14.81
N HIS A 460 10.72 -13.58 -15.83
CA HIS A 460 10.08 -14.50 -16.78
C HIS A 460 11.11 -15.26 -17.62
N TYR A 461 12.14 -14.55 -18.08
CA TYR A 461 13.26 -15.18 -18.79
C TYR A 461 14.04 -16.11 -17.86
N GLY A 462 14.25 -15.71 -16.61
CA GLY A 462 14.83 -16.55 -15.56
C GLY A 462 14.09 -17.87 -15.38
N CYS A 463 12.76 -17.86 -15.29
CA CYS A 463 11.96 -19.08 -15.21
C CYS A 463 12.13 -19.98 -16.44
N MET A 464 12.19 -19.42 -17.66
CA MET A 464 12.38 -20.19 -18.88
C MET A 464 13.77 -20.82 -18.96
N VAL A 465 14.81 -20.10 -18.54
CA VAL A 465 16.18 -20.62 -18.50
C VAL A 465 16.32 -21.70 -17.43
N ASP A 466 15.70 -21.54 -16.26
CA ASP A 466 15.64 -22.60 -15.23
C ASP A 466 14.89 -23.84 -15.75
N LEU A 467 13.77 -23.66 -16.47
CA LEU A 467 13.02 -24.74 -17.11
C LEU A 467 13.89 -25.53 -18.11
N PHE A 468 14.56 -24.86 -19.04
CA PHE A 468 15.47 -25.54 -19.99
C PHE A 468 16.66 -26.18 -19.27
N GLY A 469 17.22 -25.48 -18.30
CA GLY A 469 18.34 -25.94 -17.48
C GLY A 469 18.01 -27.25 -16.77
N ARG A 470 16.88 -27.31 -16.06
CA ARG A 470 16.42 -28.52 -15.35
C ARG A 470 15.93 -29.64 -16.27
N ALA A 471 15.55 -29.32 -17.50
CA ALA A 471 15.24 -30.31 -18.52
C ALA A 471 16.49 -30.89 -19.22
N GLY A 472 17.68 -30.36 -18.94
CA GLY A 472 18.94 -30.75 -19.59
C GLY A 472 19.12 -30.17 -20.99
N LEU A 473 18.27 -29.24 -21.41
CA LEU A 473 18.30 -28.58 -22.71
C LEU A 473 19.25 -27.37 -22.70
N LEU A 474 20.50 -27.60 -22.30
CA LEU A 474 21.48 -26.54 -22.04
C LEU A 474 21.77 -25.66 -23.27
N GLU A 475 21.85 -26.26 -24.46
CA GLU A 475 22.08 -25.51 -25.70
C GLU A 475 20.90 -24.56 -26.01
N GLN A 476 19.67 -25.04 -25.82
CA GLN A 476 18.47 -24.21 -25.99
C GLN A 476 18.41 -23.10 -24.94
N ALA A 477 18.84 -23.39 -23.70
CA ALA A 477 18.90 -22.39 -22.64
C ALA A 477 19.86 -21.24 -23.00
N VAL A 478 21.04 -21.55 -23.55
CA VAL A 478 22.03 -20.55 -23.98
C VAL A 478 21.52 -19.76 -25.19
N GLU A 479 20.94 -20.44 -26.16
CA GLU A 479 20.38 -19.78 -27.33
C GLU A 479 19.22 -18.85 -26.93
N PHE A 480 18.38 -19.28 -26.00
CA PHE A 480 17.32 -18.45 -25.45
C PHE A 480 17.87 -17.20 -24.77
N VAL A 481 18.94 -17.32 -23.97
CA VAL A 481 19.63 -16.16 -23.35
C VAL A 481 20.17 -15.20 -24.41
N ARG A 482 20.75 -15.70 -25.50
CA ARG A 482 21.25 -14.86 -26.61
C ARG A 482 20.15 -14.10 -27.34
N GLN A 483 18.94 -14.65 -27.40
CA GLN A 483 17.78 -14.04 -28.06
C GLN A 483 17.03 -13.05 -27.16
N MET A 484 17.37 -12.95 -25.88
CA MET A 484 16.73 -12.03 -24.95
C MET A 484 16.95 -10.57 -25.39
N PRO A 485 15.90 -9.72 -25.35
CA PRO A 485 16.03 -8.29 -25.64
C PRO A 485 16.63 -7.49 -24.47
N ILE A 486 16.93 -8.16 -23.35
CA ILE A 486 17.44 -7.59 -22.10
C ILE A 486 18.68 -8.39 -21.69
N GLU A 487 19.67 -7.74 -21.09
CA GLU A 487 20.86 -8.42 -20.56
C GLU A 487 20.49 -9.38 -19.42
N ALA A 488 21.08 -10.57 -19.44
CA ALA A 488 20.85 -11.59 -18.42
C ALA A 488 21.48 -11.19 -17.08
N ASP A 489 20.72 -11.38 -16.01
CA ASP A 489 21.13 -11.04 -14.65
C ASP A 489 21.85 -12.19 -13.92
N VAL A 490 22.22 -11.93 -12.67
CA VAL A 490 22.90 -12.90 -11.80
C VAL A 490 22.09 -14.19 -11.65
N VAL A 491 20.76 -14.08 -11.56
CA VAL A 491 19.86 -15.22 -11.33
C VAL A 491 19.86 -16.17 -12.52
N ILE A 492 19.80 -15.64 -13.75
CA ILE A 492 19.83 -16.43 -14.99
C ILE A 492 21.16 -17.20 -15.12
N TRP A 493 22.29 -16.53 -14.94
CA TRP A 493 23.60 -17.18 -15.06
C TRP A 493 23.85 -18.19 -13.92
N ALA A 494 23.36 -17.92 -12.72
CA ALA A 494 23.41 -18.87 -11.61
C ALA A 494 22.54 -20.11 -11.88
N ALA A 495 21.36 -19.95 -12.47
CA ALA A 495 20.50 -21.07 -12.87
C ALA A 495 21.19 -21.95 -13.94
N LEU A 496 21.82 -21.34 -14.94
CA LEU A 496 22.62 -22.04 -15.94
C LEU A 496 23.81 -22.77 -15.31
N LEU A 497 24.55 -22.13 -14.42
CA LEU A 497 25.69 -22.75 -13.73
C LEU A 497 25.25 -23.96 -12.89
N GLY A 498 24.11 -23.85 -12.22
CA GLY A 498 23.47 -24.95 -11.49
C GLY A 498 23.07 -26.12 -12.40
N ALA A 499 22.46 -25.82 -13.55
CA ALA A 499 22.13 -26.84 -14.54
C ALA A 499 23.39 -27.52 -15.10
N CYS A 500 24.44 -26.74 -15.39
CA CYS A 500 25.72 -27.26 -15.87
C CYS A 500 26.40 -28.20 -14.87
N ARG A 501 26.27 -27.94 -13.56
CA ARG A 501 26.71 -28.89 -12.52
C ARG A 501 25.96 -30.21 -12.62
N THR A 502 24.63 -30.16 -12.70
CA THR A 502 23.77 -31.35 -12.77
C THR A 502 24.07 -32.21 -13.99
N TYR A 503 24.27 -31.58 -15.15
CA TYR A 503 24.53 -32.25 -16.43
C TYR A 503 26.02 -32.35 -16.80
N LYS A 504 26.93 -31.95 -15.90
CA LYS A 504 28.38 -32.02 -16.05
C LYS A 504 28.94 -31.34 -17.31
N ASN A 505 28.34 -30.24 -17.75
CA ASN A 505 28.80 -29.45 -18.89
C ASN A 505 29.80 -28.38 -18.43
N ILE A 506 31.09 -28.62 -18.64
CA ILE A 506 32.16 -27.75 -18.14
C ILE A 506 32.26 -26.46 -18.95
N GLU A 507 32.20 -26.55 -20.28
CA GLU A 507 32.40 -25.39 -21.16
C GLU A 507 31.37 -24.29 -20.87
N LEU A 508 30.10 -24.69 -20.68
CA LEU A 508 29.06 -23.75 -20.32
C LEU A 508 29.15 -23.27 -18.86
N ALA A 509 29.64 -24.11 -17.94
CA ALA A 509 29.89 -23.71 -16.55
C ALA A 509 30.98 -22.62 -16.45
N GLU A 510 32.05 -22.73 -17.24
CA GLU A 510 33.13 -21.72 -17.30
C GLU A 510 32.58 -20.40 -17.87
N LEU A 511 31.81 -20.45 -18.97
CA LEU A 511 31.16 -19.28 -19.55
C LEU A 511 30.19 -18.59 -18.55
N ALA A 512 29.35 -19.37 -17.87
CA ALA A 512 28.39 -18.81 -16.90
C ALA A 512 29.12 -18.15 -15.72
N LEU A 513 30.24 -18.73 -15.27
CA LEU A 513 31.06 -18.12 -14.22
C LEU A 513 31.69 -16.79 -14.67
N GLU A 514 32.26 -16.73 -15.87
CA GLU A 514 32.85 -15.49 -16.40
C GLU A 514 31.84 -14.34 -16.35
N ARG A 515 30.59 -14.60 -16.76
CA ARG A 515 29.49 -13.62 -16.68
C ARG A 515 29.11 -13.26 -15.25
N LEU A 516 29.06 -14.23 -14.34
CA LEU A 516 28.79 -13.98 -12.91
C LEU A 516 29.89 -13.13 -12.25
N ILE A 517 31.15 -13.27 -12.69
CA ILE A 517 32.27 -12.45 -12.19
C ILE A 517 32.16 -11.01 -12.73
N GLU A 518 31.74 -10.82 -13.98
CA GLU A 518 31.48 -9.48 -14.53
C GLU A 518 30.37 -8.76 -13.75
N LEU A 519 29.30 -9.47 -13.42
CA LEU A 519 28.13 -8.91 -12.71
C LEU A 519 28.38 -8.74 -11.20
N GLU A 520 29.02 -9.72 -10.56
CA GLU A 520 29.29 -9.73 -9.12
C GLU A 520 30.76 -10.12 -8.82
N PRO A 521 31.72 -9.22 -9.10
CA PRO A 521 33.15 -9.51 -8.96
C PRO A 521 33.58 -9.80 -7.52
N LYS A 522 32.74 -9.47 -6.54
CA LYS A 522 33.01 -9.58 -5.09
C LYS A 522 32.23 -10.71 -4.40
N ASN A 523 31.52 -11.56 -5.14
CA ASN A 523 30.72 -12.63 -4.55
C ASN A 523 31.49 -13.98 -4.57
N PRO A 524 32.00 -14.46 -3.43
CA PRO A 524 32.76 -15.72 -3.37
C PRO A 524 31.90 -16.97 -3.69
N ALA A 525 30.56 -16.87 -3.62
CA ALA A 525 29.67 -18.01 -3.89
C ALA A 525 29.77 -18.51 -5.34
N ASN A 526 30.00 -17.61 -6.30
CA ASN A 526 30.10 -17.92 -7.73
C ASN A 526 31.27 -18.89 -8.00
N TYR A 527 32.41 -18.65 -7.37
CA TYR A 527 33.61 -19.49 -7.48
C TYR A 527 33.45 -20.85 -6.78
N VAL A 528 32.71 -20.91 -5.67
CA VAL A 528 32.45 -22.16 -4.94
C VAL A 528 31.66 -23.14 -5.81
N MET A 529 30.69 -22.65 -6.59
CA MET A 529 29.88 -23.50 -7.45
C MET A 529 30.71 -24.18 -8.55
N LEU A 530 31.61 -23.45 -9.22
CA LEU A 530 32.53 -24.05 -10.20
C LEU A 530 33.58 -24.96 -9.54
N SER A 531 34.08 -24.59 -8.36
CA SER A 531 34.97 -25.46 -7.58
C SER A 531 34.33 -26.81 -7.27
N ASN A 532 33.03 -26.84 -6.96
CA ASN A 532 32.31 -28.09 -6.75
C ASN A 532 32.18 -28.89 -8.07
N ILE A 533 31.88 -28.23 -9.20
CA ILE A 533 31.83 -28.89 -10.52
C ILE A 533 33.17 -29.56 -10.87
N TYR A 534 34.29 -28.86 -10.66
CA TYR A 534 35.61 -29.46 -10.90
C TYR A 534 35.93 -30.60 -9.92
N GLY A 535 35.49 -30.50 -8.67
CA GLY A 535 35.58 -31.59 -7.68
C GLY A 535 34.79 -32.82 -8.12
N ASP A 536 33.53 -32.64 -8.52
CA ASP A 536 32.62 -33.68 -9.01
C ASP A 536 33.18 -34.42 -10.26
N LEU A 537 34.10 -33.78 -10.98
CA LEU A 537 34.78 -34.30 -12.18
C LEU A 537 36.24 -34.74 -11.93
N GLY A 538 36.72 -34.69 -10.68
CA GLY A 538 38.07 -35.11 -10.30
C GLY A 538 39.20 -34.16 -10.77
N ARG A 539 38.88 -32.95 -11.20
CA ARG A 539 39.84 -31.92 -11.69
C ARG A 539 40.45 -31.12 -10.53
N TRP A 540 41.13 -31.81 -9.60
CA TRP A 540 41.67 -31.21 -8.37
C TRP A 540 42.68 -30.07 -8.58
N LYS A 541 43.39 -30.04 -9.71
CA LYS A 541 44.31 -28.95 -10.05
C LYS A 541 43.58 -27.62 -10.28
N ASP A 542 42.41 -27.67 -10.90
CA ASP A 542 41.61 -26.48 -11.19
C ASP A 542 40.86 -26.01 -9.94
N VAL A 543 40.42 -26.93 -9.07
CA VAL A 543 39.95 -26.63 -7.71
C VAL A 543 40.99 -25.85 -6.91
N ALA A 544 42.26 -26.28 -6.95
CA ALA A 544 43.34 -25.59 -6.25
C ALA A 544 43.55 -24.15 -6.78
N ARG A 545 43.50 -23.96 -8.10
CA ARG A 545 43.60 -22.62 -8.74
C ARG A 545 42.43 -21.71 -8.32
N LEU A 546 41.21 -22.23 -8.32
CA LEU A 546 40.02 -21.50 -7.86
C LEU A 546 40.10 -21.12 -6.38
N LYS A 547 40.60 -22.01 -5.51
CA LYS A 547 40.81 -21.70 -4.09
C LYS A 547 41.81 -20.55 -3.88
N VAL A 548 42.84 -20.45 -4.71
CA VAL A 548 43.78 -19.32 -4.71
C VAL A 548 43.05 -18.04 -5.14
N ALA A 549 42.32 -18.08 -6.26
CA ALA A 549 41.52 -16.94 -6.71
C ALA A 549 40.52 -16.46 -5.64
N ILE A 550 39.83 -17.37 -4.93
CA ILE A 550 38.93 -17.02 -3.82
C ILE A 550 39.70 -16.31 -2.69
N ARG A 551 40.90 -16.76 -2.34
CA ARG A 551 41.75 -16.09 -1.31
C ARG A 551 42.16 -14.69 -1.76
N ASP A 552 42.51 -14.53 -3.03
CA ASP A 552 42.97 -13.25 -3.59
C ASP A 552 41.86 -12.21 -3.68
N THR A 553 40.58 -12.61 -3.68
CA THR A 553 39.45 -11.66 -3.58
C THR A 553 39.36 -10.96 -2.22
N GLY A 554 40.03 -11.47 -1.17
CA GLY A 554 40.01 -10.90 0.18
C GLY A 554 38.71 -11.11 0.97
N PHE A 555 37.69 -11.77 0.38
CA PHE A 555 36.42 -12.04 1.03
C PHE A 555 36.44 -13.40 1.73
N LYS A 556 36.08 -13.42 3.02
CA LYS A 556 35.89 -14.66 3.77
C LYS A 556 34.54 -15.29 3.39
N LYS A 557 34.55 -16.59 3.16
CA LYS A 557 33.32 -17.41 3.05
C LYS A 557 32.49 -17.18 4.31
N PHE A 558 31.28 -16.65 4.17
CA PHE A 558 30.33 -16.66 5.27
C PHE A 558 29.86 -18.11 5.48
N PRO A 559 29.88 -18.63 6.71
CA PRO A 559 29.24 -19.91 7.02
C PRO A 559 27.76 -19.84 6.62
N GLY A 560 27.22 -20.94 6.08
CA GLY A 560 25.78 -21.05 5.93
C GLY A 560 25.11 -20.91 7.31
N ILE A 561 24.04 -20.11 7.36
CA ILE A 561 23.26 -19.89 8.57
C ILE A 561 21.95 -20.67 8.43
N SER A 562 21.61 -21.43 9.46
CA SER A 562 20.30 -22.07 9.61
C SER A 562 19.60 -21.46 10.82
N SER A 563 18.33 -21.13 10.71
CA SER A 563 17.52 -20.64 11.83
C SER A 563 16.45 -21.66 12.20
N ILE A 564 16.22 -21.85 13.50
CA ILE A 564 15.11 -22.67 14.01
C ILE A 564 14.32 -21.91 15.07
N GLU A 565 13.02 -22.18 15.15
CA GLU A 565 12.17 -21.69 16.23
C GLU A 565 12.32 -22.62 17.45
N ALA A 566 12.78 -22.07 18.58
CA ALA A 566 12.95 -22.79 19.84
C ALA A 566 12.48 -21.90 21.01
N ASN A 567 11.71 -22.47 21.94
CA ASN A 567 11.21 -21.76 23.14
C ASN A 567 10.57 -20.39 22.85
N HIS A 568 9.75 -20.31 21.79
CA HIS A 568 9.11 -19.09 21.30
C HIS A 568 10.06 -18.01 20.75
N GLY A 569 11.34 -18.28 20.54
CA GLY A 569 12.30 -17.41 19.87
C GLY A 569 12.85 -18.03 18.59
N VAL A 570 13.42 -17.23 17.69
CA VAL A 570 14.16 -17.72 16.52
C VAL A 570 15.65 -17.68 16.85
N VAL A 571 16.31 -18.83 16.74
CA VAL A 571 17.74 -18.98 17.04
C VAL A 571 18.49 -19.32 15.76
N GLU A 572 19.54 -18.55 15.48
CA GLU A 572 20.42 -18.77 14.33
C GLU A 572 21.64 -19.62 14.71
N PHE A 573 21.99 -20.57 13.84
CA PHE A 573 23.12 -21.49 13.99
C PHE A 573 24.01 -21.40 12.76
N CYS A 574 25.32 -21.36 12.99
CA CYS A 574 26.34 -21.57 11.95
C CYS A 574 26.99 -22.95 12.12
N SER A 575 27.62 -23.47 11.06
CA SER A 575 28.50 -24.63 11.20
C SER A 575 29.61 -24.32 12.20
N LEU A 576 29.82 -25.23 13.17
CA LEU A 576 30.79 -25.08 14.29
C LEU A 576 30.50 -23.92 15.25
N ASP A 577 29.29 -23.37 15.23
CA ASP A 577 28.89 -22.31 16.15
C ASP A 577 28.88 -22.79 17.61
N LYS A 578 29.28 -21.92 18.53
CA LYS A 578 29.28 -22.13 19.98
C LYS A 578 28.63 -20.99 20.76
N ARG A 579 27.92 -20.09 20.08
CA ARG A 579 27.28 -18.90 20.69
C ARG A 579 26.03 -19.23 21.50
N HIS A 580 25.41 -20.39 21.27
CA HIS A 580 24.17 -20.77 21.95
C HIS A 580 24.42 -21.04 23.45
N PRO A 581 23.58 -20.57 24.38
CA PRO A 581 23.74 -20.83 25.81
C PRO A 581 23.80 -22.33 26.16
N GLU A 582 23.06 -23.17 25.42
CA GLU A 582 23.01 -24.63 25.59
C GLU A 582 23.96 -25.38 24.63
N THR A 583 25.02 -24.72 24.13
CA THR A 583 25.95 -25.32 23.14
C THR A 583 26.47 -26.69 23.55
N GLU A 584 26.91 -26.85 24.81
CA GLU A 584 27.49 -28.12 25.28
C GLU A 584 26.47 -29.28 25.21
N GLU A 585 25.22 -29.04 25.61
CA GLU A 585 24.14 -30.02 25.56
C GLU A 585 23.80 -30.40 24.11
N ILE A 586 23.76 -29.41 23.21
CA ILE A 586 23.50 -29.61 21.79
C ILE A 586 24.60 -30.47 21.14
N TYR A 587 25.88 -30.19 21.41
CA TYR A 587 26.98 -30.97 20.86
C TYR A 587 27.08 -32.37 21.47
N GLU A 588 26.75 -32.55 22.75
CA GLU A 588 26.65 -33.89 23.35
C GLU A 588 25.49 -34.70 22.73
N ALA A 589 24.32 -34.09 22.52
CA ALA A 589 23.22 -34.73 21.81
C ALA A 589 23.60 -35.10 20.36
N LEU A 590 24.30 -34.21 19.64
CA LEU A 590 24.82 -34.48 18.30
C LEU A 590 25.84 -35.63 18.27
N LYS A 591 26.75 -35.72 19.26
CA LYS A 591 27.68 -36.85 19.39
C LYS A 591 26.93 -38.15 19.67
N GLY A 592 25.93 -38.12 20.53
CA GLY A 592 25.05 -39.25 20.82
C GLY A 592 24.33 -39.76 19.57
N LEU A 593 23.70 -38.84 18.83
CA LEU A 593 23.05 -39.13 17.54
C LEU A 593 24.03 -39.69 16.51
N THR A 594 25.22 -39.11 16.38
CA THR A 594 26.25 -39.58 15.45
C THR A 594 26.70 -41.00 15.80
N SER A 595 26.83 -41.30 17.09
CA SER A 595 27.19 -42.63 17.57
C SER A 595 26.09 -43.65 17.29
N ALA A 596 24.83 -43.27 17.50
CA ALA A 596 23.68 -44.11 17.16
C ALA A 596 23.60 -44.37 15.65
N LEU A 597 23.75 -43.35 14.81
CA LEU A 597 23.77 -43.48 13.34
C LEU A 597 24.86 -44.43 12.88
N ARG A 598 26.09 -44.29 13.40
CA ARG A 598 27.21 -45.20 13.08
C ARG A 598 26.92 -46.64 13.50
N SER A 599 26.30 -46.85 14.66
CA SER A 599 25.90 -48.18 15.11
C SER A 599 24.81 -48.83 14.24
N SER A 600 24.03 -48.02 13.52
CA SER A 600 23.03 -48.47 12.54
C SER A 600 23.59 -48.62 11.11
N GLY A 601 24.91 -48.58 10.93
CA GLY A 601 25.56 -48.79 9.63
C GLY A 601 25.73 -47.53 8.77
N TYR A 602 25.44 -46.34 9.30
CA TYR A 602 25.75 -45.09 8.61
C TYR A 602 27.27 -44.86 8.60
N VAL A 603 27.86 -44.91 7.41
CA VAL A 603 29.25 -44.51 7.16
C VAL A 603 29.20 -43.06 6.66
N PRO A 604 29.69 -42.08 7.43
CA PRO A 604 29.77 -40.70 6.94
C PRO A 604 30.69 -40.67 5.73
N ASP A 605 30.26 -40.00 4.65
CA ASP A 605 31.15 -39.76 3.50
C ASP A 605 32.17 -38.68 3.87
N ILE A 606 33.32 -39.12 4.38
CA ILE A 606 34.37 -38.23 4.91
C ILE A 606 35.17 -37.57 3.76
N LEU A 607 34.90 -37.92 2.50
CA LEU A 607 35.61 -37.36 1.35
C LEU A 607 35.22 -35.90 1.04
N GLU A 608 34.07 -35.40 1.54
CA GLU A 608 33.68 -33.99 1.39
C GLU A 608 34.14 -33.07 2.53
N LEU A 609 34.62 -33.62 3.65
CA LEU A 609 35.03 -32.86 4.85
C LEU A 609 36.56 -32.69 4.99
N GLY A 610 37.32 -33.12 3.99
CA GLY A 610 38.79 -33.07 3.98
C GLY A 610 39.38 -31.68 3.75
N HIS A 611 39.97 -31.13 4.83
CA HIS A 611 40.97 -30.05 4.87
C HIS A 611 40.42 -28.61 4.83
N GLY A 612 39.76 -28.23 5.93
CA GLY A 612 39.84 -26.88 6.47
C GLY A 612 40.90 -26.82 7.57
N ASP A 613 42.16 -26.66 7.18
CA ASP A 613 43.24 -26.06 7.98
C ASP A 613 43.79 -24.85 7.21
#